data_AF-A0A8X6WW37-F1
#
_entry.id   AF-A0A8X6WW37-F1
#
_cell.length_a   1.000
_cell.length_b   1.000
_cell.length_c   1.000
_cell.angle_alpha   90.00
_cell.angle_beta   90.00
_cell.angle_gamma   90.00
#
_symmetry.space_group_name_H-M   'P 1'
#
loop_
_entity.id
_entity.type
_entity.pdbx_description
1 polymer ?
#
loop_
_entity_poly.entity_id
_entity_poly.type
_entity_poly.pdbx_seq_one_letter_code
_entity_poly.pdbx_strand_id
1 'polypeptide(L)'
;MMSIELKREIIGKHEQGVRVVDLSRQYGRSTSMICSVLKRKESIKSVTPAKGLTIISKLRTSLHENMEKLLMVWVTEKQLQGEGKDQ
;
A
#
# COMPACT_ATOMS: atom_id res chain seq x y z
N MET A 1 1.30 -5.52 -12.34
CA MET A 1 1.37 -5.27 -10.87
C MET A 1 0.38 -4.15 -10.54
N MET A 2 -0.27 -4.14 -9.38
CA MET A 2 -1.34 -3.16 -9.07
C MET A 2 -0.98 -2.33 -7.84
N SER A 3 -1.18 -1.00 -7.93
CA SER A 3 -0.91 -0.06 -6.83
C SER A 3 -1.78 -0.35 -5.62
N ILE A 4 -1.33 0.11 -4.45
CA ILE A 4 -2.09 -0.05 -3.21
C ILE A 4 -3.38 0.80 -3.23
N GLU A 5 -3.34 1.97 -3.86
CA GLU A 5 -4.47 2.88 -4.00
C GLU A 5 -5.59 2.23 -4.81
N LEU A 6 -5.26 1.65 -5.97
CA LEU A 6 -6.24 0.98 -6.81
C LEU A 6 -6.87 -0.24 -6.12
N LYS A 7 -6.08 -0.96 -5.30
CA LYS A 7 -6.62 -2.06 -4.47
C LYS A 7 -7.61 -1.53 -3.43
N ARG A 8 -7.30 -0.41 -2.78
CA ARG A 8 -8.18 0.23 -1.79
C ARG A 8 -9.47 0.75 -2.44
N GLU A 9 -9.38 1.33 -3.64
CA GLU A 9 -10.54 1.78 -4.41
C GLU A 9 -11.48 0.60 -4.76
N ILE A 10 -10.93 -0.52 -5.23
CA ILE A 10 -11.69 -1.74 -5.53
C ILE A 10 -12.41 -2.27 -4.27
N ILE A 11 -11.72 -2.29 -3.13
CA ILE A 11 -12.32 -2.69 -1.85
C ILE A 11 -13.45 -1.74 -1.46
N GLY A 12 -13.23 -0.43 -1.56
CA GLY A 12 -14.24 0.58 -1.25
C GLY A 12 -15.50 0.45 -2.09
N LYS A 13 -15.37 0.30 -3.42
CA LYS A 13 -16.53 0.08 -4.30
C LYS A 13 -17.26 -1.24 -4.02
N HIS A 14 -16.53 -2.30 -3.68
CA HIS A 14 -17.16 -3.56 -3.29
C HIS A 14 -17.93 -3.43 -1.97
N GLU A 15 -17.39 -2.70 -0.98
CA GLU A 15 -18.09 -2.43 0.29
C GLU A 15 -19.33 -1.55 0.10
N GLN A 16 -19.37 -0.73 -0.95
CA GLN A 16 -20.56 0.01 -1.40
C GLN A 16 -21.58 -0.87 -2.17
N GLY A 17 -21.31 -2.16 -2.35
CA GLY A 17 -22.23 -3.12 -2.98
C GLY A 17 -21.99 -3.39 -4.47
N VAL A 18 -20.92 -2.86 -5.07
CA VAL A 18 -20.59 -3.15 -6.47
C VAL A 18 -20.15 -4.61 -6.63
N ARG A 19 -20.74 -5.33 -7.59
CA ARG A 19 -20.45 -6.76 -7.82
C ARG A 19 -19.06 -6.97 -8.40
N VAL A 20 -18.45 -8.12 -8.08
CA VAL A 20 -17.13 -8.53 -8.57
C VAL A 20 -17.02 -8.53 -10.10
N VAL A 21 -18.09 -8.92 -10.81
CA VAL A 21 -18.10 -8.95 -12.29
C VAL A 21 -18.04 -7.53 -12.86
N ASP A 22 -18.74 -6.59 -12.24
CA ASP A 22 -18.77 -5.20 -12.68
C ASP A 22 -17.42 -4.52 -12.40
N LEU A 23 -16.79 -4.82 -11.25
CA LEU A 23 -15.41 -4.40 -10.94
C LEU A 23 -14.40 -4.99 -11.92
N SER A 24 -14.52 -6.28 -12.25
CA SER A 24 -13.66 -6.95 -13.23
C SER A 24 -13.70 -6.25 -14.58
N ARG A 25 -14.90 -5.89 -15.05
CA ARG A 25 -15.11 -5.13 -16.30
C ARG A 25 -14.56 -3.71 -16.19
N GLN A 26 -14.89 -2.98 -15.13
CA GLN A 26 -14.48 -1.58 -14.93
C GLN A 26 -12.96 -1.41 -14.95
N TYR A 27 -12.22 -2.31 -14.30
CA TYR A 27 -10.77 -2.20 -14.17
C TYR A 27 -9.98 -3.04 -15.18
N GLY A 28 -10.65 -3.76 -16.08
CA GLY A 28 -10.00 -4.67 -17.04
C GLY A 28 -9.14 -5.74 -16.35
N ARG A 29 -9.66 -6.31 -15.26
CA ARG A 29 -8.97 -7.34 -14.45
C ARG A 29 -9.78 -8.61 -14.39
N SER A 30 -9.12 -9.75 -14.21
CA SER A 30 -9.83 -11.02 -14.00
C SER A 30 -10.62 -10.98 -12.70
N THR A 31 -11.76 -11.66 -12.68
CA THR A 31 -12.56 -11.89 -11.48
C THR A 31 -11.73 -12.53 -10.35
N SER A 32 -10.84 -13.47 -10.69
CA SER A 32 -9.91 -14.09 -9.74
C SER A 32 -8.97 -13.09 -9.06
N MET A 33 -8.50 -12.08 -9.79
CA MET A 33 -7.65 -11.03 -9.24
C MET A 33 -8.44 -10.11 -8.31
N ILE A 34 -9.67 -9.73 -8.69
CA ILE A 34 -10.56 -8.94 -7.84
C ILE A 34 -10.85 -9.70 -6.54
N CYS A 35 -11.26 -10.98 -6.61
CA CYS A 35 -11.46 -11.82 -5.43
C CYS A 35 -10.21 -11.92 -4.54
N SER A 36 -9.00 -12.01 -5.14
CA SER A 36 -7.74 -12.06 -4.39
C SER A 36 -7.40 -10.74 -3.67
N VAL A 37 -7.87 -9.61 -4.18
CA VAL A 37 -7.78 -8.30 -3.51
C VAL A 37 -8.75 -8.26 -2.33
N LEU A 38 -10.00 -8.65 -2.56
CA LEU A 38 -11.05 -8.66 -1.53
C LEU A 38 -10.72 -9.63 -0.38
N LYS A 39 -10.18 -10.81 -0.68
CA LYS A 39 -9.74 -11.78 0.35
C LYS A 39 -8.65 -11.22 1.28
N ARG A 40 -7.85 -10.28 0.78
CA ARG A 40 -6.75 -9.64 1.52
C ARG A 40 -7.09 -8.22 1.99
N LYS A 41 -8.38 -7.86 2.03
CA LYS A 41 -8.83 -6.49 2.32
C LYS A 41 -8.24 -5.92 3.62
N GLU A 42 -8.20 -6.70 4.70
CA GLU A 42 -7.71 -6.22 6.00
C GLU A 42 -6.22 -5.87 5.93
N SER A 43 -5.40 -6.74 5.33
CA SER A 43 -3.97 -6.46 5.11
C SER A 43 -3.73 -5.27 4.19
N ILE A 44 -4.61 -5.04 3.20
CA ILE A 44 -4.47 -3.91 2.27
C ILE A 44 -4.88 -2.59 2.94
N LYS A 45 -5.83 -2.64 3.87
CA LYS A 45 -6.26 -1.49 4.69
C LYS A 45 -5.20 -1.11 5.73
N SER A 46 -4.61 -2.09 6.41
CA SER A 46 -3.62 -1.83 7.48
C SER A 46 -2.28 -1.30 6.97
N VAL A 47 -1.90 -1.64 5.73
CA VAL A 47 -0.61 -1.24 5.19
C VAL A 47 -0.58 0.25 4.88
N THR A 48 0.28 1.00 5.57
CA THR A 48 0.58 2.41 5.25
C THR A 48 1.94 2.47 4.54
N PRO A 49 1.98 2.79 3.24
CA PRO A 49 3.25 2.92 2.52
C PRO A 49 4.05 4.12 3.05
N ALA A 50 5.38 4.04 3.00
CA ALA A 50 6.21 5.23 3.13
C ALA A 50 5.89 6.22 2.00
N LYS A 51 6.12 7.52 2.25
CA LYS A 51 5.88 8.58 1.26
C LYS A 51 6.58 8.23 -0.06
N GLY A 52 5.84 8.26 -1.17
CA GLY A 52 6.35 7.94 -2.51
C GLY A 52 6.24 6.48 -2.95
N LEU A 53 5.88 5.54 -2.05
CA LEU A 53 5.71 4.13 -2.40
C LEU A 53 4.25 3.82 -2.80
N THR A 54 4.01 3.61 -4.09
CA THR A 54 2.67 3.25 -4.62
C THR A 54 2.48 1.74 -4.81
N ILE A 55 3.58 0.99 -4.89
CA ILE A 55 3.60 -0.45 -5.15
C ILE A 55 4.16 -1.18 -3.94
N ILE A 56 3.40 -2.17 -3.45
CA ILE A 56 3.79 -2.99 -2.30
C ILE A 56 3.91 -4.45 -2.73
N SER A 57 5.09 -5.01 -2.47
CA SER A 57 5.40 -6.41 -2.74
C SER A 57 4.51 -7.35 -1.93
N LYS A 58 4.16 -8.50 -2.53
CA LYS A 58 3.43 -9.57 -1.82
C LYS A 58 4.28 -10.21 -0.71
N LEU A 59 5.60 -10.13 -0.81
CA LEU A 59 6.56 -10.71 0.14
C LEU A 59 6.85 -9.80 1.34
N ARG A 60 6.23 -8.61 1.38
CA ARG A 60 6.41 -7.68 2.49
C ARG A 60 5.86 -8.30 3.77
N THR A 61 6.68 -8.30 4.81
CA THR A 61 6.34 -8.76 6.17
C THR A 61 6.43 -7.61 7.16
N SER A 62 5.94 -7.82 8.39
CA SER A 62 6.08 -6.87 9.49
C SER A 62 7.53 -6.49 9.78
N LEU A 63 8.49 -7.40 9.54
CA LEU A 63 9.92 -7.13 9.65
C LEU A 63 10.35 -5.98 8.74
N HIS A 64 9.89 -6.00 7.48
CA HIS A 64 10.21 -4.93 6.51
C HIS A 64 9.59 -3.60 6.94
N GLU A 65 8.39 -3.63 7.51
CA GLU A 65 7.74 -2.42 8.04
C GLU A 65 8.50 -1.83 9.23
N ASN A 66 8.94 -2.68 10.17
CA ASN A 66 9.74 -2.24 11.31
C ASN A 66 11.09 -1.67 10.86
N MET A 67 11.75 -2.33 9.90
CA MET A 67 13.00 -1.85 9.32
C MET A 67 12.84 -0.48 8.65
N GLU A 68 11.79 -0.30 7.83
CA GLU A 68 11.53 1.00 7.19
C GLU A 68 11.22 2.12 8.18
N LYS A 69 10.48 1.83 9.26
CA LYS A 69 10.24 2.80 10.34
C LYS A 69 11.54 3.23 11.01
N LEU A 70 12.42 2.29 11.34
CA LEU A 70 13.73 2.57 11.92
C LEU A 70 14.62 3.39 10.97
N LEU A 71 14.64 3.04 9.68
CA LEU A 71 15.39 3.79 8.68
C LEU A 71 14.85 5.22 8.52
N MET A 72 13.53 5.42 8.54
CA MET A 72 12.94 6.76 8.49
C MET A 72 13.34 7.63 9.68
N VAL A 73 13.35 7.07 10.90
CA VAL A 73 13.83 7.78 12.09
C VAL A 73 15.30 8.17 11.92
N TRP A 74 16.15 7.21 11.54
CA TRP A 74 17.57 7.45 11.34
C TRP A 74 17.87 8.52 10.28
N VAL A 75 17.18 8.46 9.12
CA VAL A 75 17.34 9.47 8.06
C VAL A 75 16.91 10.86 8.56
N THR A 76 15.79 10.93 9.30
CA THR A 76 15.29 12.20 9.84
C THR A 76 16.28 12.78 10.85
N GLU A 77 16.83 11.95 11.76
CA GLU A 77 17.86 12.37 12.71
C GLU A 77 19.13 12.86 11.99
N LYS A 78 19.54 12.20 10.90
CA LYS A 78 20.71 12.61 10.12
C LYS A 78 20.50 13.91 9.36
N GLN A 79 19.30 14.14 8.82
CA GLN A 79 18.94 15.41 8.18
C GLN A 79 18.98 16.56 9.19
N LEU A 80 18.37 16.37 10.37
CA LEU A 80 18.40 17.37 11.45
C LEU A 80 19.82 17.67 11.96
N GLN A 81 20.71 16.68 12.00
CA GLN A 81 22.12 16.88 12.36
C GLN A 81 22.96 17.57 11.27
N GLY A 82 22.54 17.46 10.00
CA GLY A 82 23.20 18.11 8.86
C GLY A 82 22.84 19.59 8.70
N GLU A 83 21.61 19.98 9.07
CA GLU A 83 21.14 21.38 9.02
C GLU A 83 21.80 22.31 10.06
N GLY A 84 22.59 21.75 10.99
CA GLY A 84 23.34 22.51 12.00
C GLY A 84 24.81 22.79 11.67
N LYS A 85 25.29 22.49 10.45
CA LYS A 85 26.72 22.65 10.09
C LYS A 85 27.04 23.60 8.93
N ASP A 86 26.03 24.26 8.36
CA ASP A 86 26.21 25.23 7.27
C ASP A 86 25.84 26.67 7.68
N GLN A 87 26.37 27.14 8.81
CA GLN A 87 26.40 28.58 9.14
C GLN A 87 27.77 29.02 9.67
#